data_AF-A0A367LTJ7-F1
#
_entry.id   AF-A0A367LTJ7-F1
#
_cell.length_a   1.000
_cell.length_b   1.000
_cell.length_c   1.000
_cell.angle_alpha   90.00
_cell.angle_beta   90.00
_cell.angle_gamma   90.00
#
_symmetry.space_group_name_H-M   'P 1'
#
loop_
_entity.id
_entity.type
_entity.pdbx_description
1 polymer ?
#
loop_
_entity_poly.entity_id
_entity_poly.type
_entity_poly.pdbx_seq_one_letter_code
_entity_poly.pdbx_strand_id
1 'polypeptide(L)' 'MTTYAPGVPPQNRNPQSIGFLLLDNFTLISLASAVEPLRMANQLSGRELYRWHTLSLDGRQV' A
#
# COMPACT_ATOMS: atom_id res chain seq x y z
N MET A 1 22.79 -26.10 8.55
CA MET A 1 23.65 -24.93 8.82
C MET A 1 23.54 -24.00 7.63
N THR A 2 22.59 -23.07 7.64
CA THR A 2 22.37 -22.12 6.54
C THR A 2 23.10 -20.83 6.88
N THR A 3 23.99 -20.40 6.00
CA THR A 3 24.87 -19.26 6.22
C THR A 3 24.04 -17.96 6.35
N TYR A 4 24.20 -17.25 7.47
CA TYR A 4 23.70 -15.89 7.65
C TYR A 4 24.74 -14.95 7.05
N ALA A 5 24.47 -14.40 5.86
CA ALA A 5 25.34 -13.41 5.24
C ALA A 5 25.21 -12.08 6.00
N PRO A 6 26.26 -11.61 6.71
CA PRO A 6 26.21 -10.34 7.41
C PRO A 6 26.44 -9.23 6.37
N GLY A 7 25.53 -8.27 6.28
CA GLY A 7 25.81 -7.02 5.56
C GLY A 7 24.97 -6.71 4.32
N VAL A 8 23.75 -7.24 4.19
CA VAL A 8 22.76 -6.54 3.35
C VAL A 8 22.21 -5.39 4.19
N PRO A 9 22.64 -4.12 3.99
CA PRO A 9 21.97 -3.00 4.63
C PRO A 9 20.49 -3.07 4.28
N PRO A 10 19.56 -2.74 5.20
CA PRO A 10 18.14 -2.74 4.89
C PRO A 10 17.97 -1.88 3.64
N GLN A 11 17.59 -2.50 2.52
CA GLN A 11 17.36 -1.78 1.29
C GLN A 11 16.33 -0.71 1.62
N ASN A 12 16.71 0.56 1.45
CA ASN A 12 15.84 1.69 1.73
C ASN A 12 14.80 1.71 0.61
N ARG A 13 13.86 0.78 0.70
CA ARG A 13 12.87 0.50 -0.34
C ARG A 13 11.86 1.61 -0.24
N ASN A 14 11.84 2.48 -1.25
CA ASN A 14 10.84 3.54 -1.35
C ASN A 14 9.44 2.94 -1.16
N PRO A 15 8.52 3.67 -0.51
CA PRO A 15 7.15 3.19 -0.31
C PRO A 15 6.51 2.80 -1.64
N GLN A 16 5.85 1.65 -1.69
CA GLN A 16 5.14 1.21 -2.88
C GLN A 16 3.85 2.01 -3.04
N SER A 17 3.63 2.59 -4.23
CA SER A 17 2.43 3.37 -4.52
C SER A 17 1.38 2.50 -5.21
N ILE A 18 0.15 2.52 -4.69
CA ILE A 18 -0.99 1.72 -5.16
C ILE A 18 -2.12 2.67 -5.56
N GLY A 19 -2.71 2.44 -6.74
CA GLY A 19 -3.87 3.20 -7.22
C GLY A 19 -5.15 2.36 -7.13
N PHE A 20 -6.17 2.87 -6.44
CA PHE A 20 -7.52 2.30 -6.42
C PHE A 20 -8.39 3.02 -7.44
N LEU A 21 -8.57 2.44 -8.63
CA LEU A 21 -9.52 2.93 -9.61
C LEU A 21 -10.94 2.62 -9.17
N LEU A 22 -11.70 3.64 -8.81
CA LEU A 22 -13.09 3.52 -8.39
C LEU A 22 -13.98 3.54 -9.65
N LEU A 23 -14.72 2.45 -9.83
CA LEU A 23 -15.70 2.31 -10.91
C LEU A 23 -17.10 2.68 -10.42
N ASP A 24 -18.02 2.85 -11.35
CA ASP A 24 -19.42 3.10 -11.02
C ASP A 24 -19.97 2.01 -10.10
N ASN A 25 -20.69 2.44 -9.06
CA ASN A 25 -21.27 1.56 -8.04
C ASN A 25 -20.25 0.69 -7.28
N PHE A 26 -19.00 1.14 -7.14
CA PHE A 26 -18.07 0.49 -6.21
C PHE A 26 -18.63 0.48 -4.79
N THR A 27 -18.22 -0.51 -4.00
CA THR A 27 -18.63 -0.59 -2.60
C THR A 27 -17.57 0.00 -1.69
N LEU A 28 -18.00 0.81 -0.71
CA LEU A 28 -17.09 1.36 0.29
C LEU A 28 -16.43 0.26 1.13
N ILE A 29 -17.13 -0.86 1.35
CA ILE A 29 -16.61 -1.99 2.13
C ILE A 29 -15.45 -2.69 1.41
N SER A 30 -15.52 -2.86 0.08
CA SER A 30 -14.41 -3.42 -0.70
C SER A 30 -13.19 -2.51 -0.68
N LEU A 31 -13.38 -1.20 -0.81
CA LEU A 31 -12.27 -0.23 -0.74
C LEU A 31 -11.61 -0.27 0.66
N ALA A 32 -12.41 -0.22 1.72
CA ALA A 32 -11.92 -0.29 3.10
C ALA A 32 -11.14 -1.59 3.35
N SER A 33 -11.68 -2.73 2.92
CA SER A 33 -11.02 -4.03 3.06
C SER A 33 -9.66 -4.10 2.35
N ALA A 34 -9.45 -3.31 1.29
CA ALA A 34 -8.18 -3.26 0.58
C ALA A 34 -7.18 -2.28 1.21
N VAL A 35 -7.66 -1.17 1.78
CA VAL A 35 -6.83 -0.13 2.41
C VAL A 35 -6.36 -0.53 3.80
N GLU A 36 -7.22 -1.17 4.60
CA GLU A 36 -6.92 -1.48 6.01
C GLU A 36 -5.66 -2.35 6.20
N PRO A 37 -5.39 -3.40 5.39
CA PRO A 37 -4.15 -4.14 5.47
C PRO A 37 -2.90 -3.30 5.18
N LEU A 38 -2.97 -2.37 4.23
CA LEU A 38 -1.85 -1.46 3.90
C LEU A 38 -1.56 -0.52 5.05
N ARG A 39 -2.62 0.03 5.66
CA ARG A 39 -2.54 0.88 6.85
C ARG A 39 -1.93 0.12 8.03
N MET A 40 -2.41 -1.10 8.29
CA MET A 40 -1.87 -1.96 9.34
C MET A 40 -0.41 -2.33 9.10
N ALA A 41 -0.02 -2.62 7.86
CA ALA A 41 1.38 -2.91 7.52
C ALA A 41 2.30 -1.71 7.77
N ASN A 42 1.87 -0.50 7.39
CA ASN A 42 2.59 0.73 7.72
C ASN A 42 2.73 0.90 9.24
N GLN A 43 1.62 0.73 9.97
CA GLN A 43 1.59 0.86 11.44
C GLN A 43 2.51 -0.15 12.14
N LEU A 44 2.40 -1.44 11.80
CA LEU A 44 3.19 -2.51 12.42
C LEU A 44 4.68 -2.42 12.06
N SER A 45 5.01 -1.88 10.89
CA SER A 45 6.41 -1.73 10.46
C SER A 45 7.10 -0.48 11.02
N GLY A 46 6.34 0.47 11.58
CA GLY A 46 6.87 1.74 12.06
C GLY A 46 7.45 2.64 10.94
N ARG A 47 7.16 2.33 9.67
CA ARG A 47 7.60 3.11 8.51
C ARG A 47 6.57 3.07 7.40
N GLU A 48 6.68 3.99 6.45
CA GLU A 48 5.83 4.01 5.26
C GLU A 48 6.27 2.90 4.30
N LEU A 49 5.53 1.78 4.25
CA LEU A 49 5.74 0.70 3.27
C LEU A 49 4.90 0.92 2.03
N TYR A 50 3.70 1.47 2.20
CA TYR A 50 2.70 1.66 1.16
C TYR A 50 2.13 3.07 1.17
N ARG A 51 1.90 3.61 -0.02
CA ARG A 51 1.04 4.77 -0.28
C ARG A 51 -0.11 4.34 -1.15
N TRP A 52 -1.26 4.97 -0.98
CA TRP A 52 -2.39 4.73 -1.84
C TRP A 52 -3.06 6.02 -2.29
N HIS A 53 -3.64 5.97 -3.48
CA HIS A 53 -4.43 7.03 -4.09
C HIS A 53 -5.74 6.44 -4.60
N THR A 54 -6.82 7.18 -4.44
CA THR A 54 -8.08 6.88 -5.13
C THR A 54 -8.05 7.58 -6.49
N LEU A 55 -8.42 6.85 -7.53
CA LEU A 55 -8.42 7.29 -8.91
C LEU A 55 -9.84 7.17 -9.46
N SER A 56 -10.23 8.11 -10.32
CA SER A 56 -11.43 8.03 -11.15
C SER A 56 -11.03 7.81 -12.60
N LEU A 57 -11.94 7.25 -13.38
CA LEU A 57 -11.71 7.01 -14.81
C LEU A 57 -11.58 8.33 -15.60
N ASP A 58 -12.25 9.38 -15.14
CA ASP A 58 -12.36 10.68 -15.79
C ASP A 58 -11.51 11.79 -15.13
N GLY A 59 -10.73 11.45 -14.09
CA GLY A 59 -9.94 12.40 -13.34
C GLY A 59 -10.74 13.32 -12.42
N ARG A 60 -12.05 13.10 -12.25
CA ARG A 60 -12.84 13.82 -11.23
C ARG A 60 -12.41 13.40 -9.83
N GLN A 61 -12.50 14.32 -8.87
CA GLN A 61 -12.29 13.95 -7.48
C GLN A 61 -13.37 12.95 -7.06
N VAL A 62 -12.92 11.87 -6.43
CA VAL A 62 -13.76 10.86 -5.80
C VAL A 62 -13.93 11.15 -4.31
#